data_AF-A0A9D8HXN9-F1
#
_entry.id   AF-A0A9D8HXN9-F1
#
_cell.length_a   1.000
_cell.length_b   1.000
_cell.length_c   1.000
_cell.angle_alpha   90.00
_cell.angle_beta   90.00
_cell.angle_gamma   90.00
#
_symmetry.space_group_name_H-M   'P 1'
#
loop_
_entity.id
_entity.type
_entity.pdbx_description
1 polymer ?
#
loop_
_entity_poly.entity_id
_entity_poly.type
_entity_poly.pdbx_seq_one_letter_code
_entity_poly.pdbx_strand_id
1 'polypeptide(L)'
;MRSRTFLGLACVALLGMTAAAQPQPRRATTITAIRAYSGFYHQQTVLVIGDVKGSPERATIGTDEGAITLIAREVREGRLEARGQLLDIGRMSQDDPRLIPFSLLERIRSAYQERWPKPGEELILLLGGTAPPPTATDATTPPLRAVAMEPARFDAQNVTITGQYRGRNLFGDLPEAPAQNRHQFVLRAGDAALWVMGVPSKGRDFTFDPSKRIDTGRWVKVQGTVRSAKGLTWLDGTRIELAPTPEETAEAAIELPPPPPVEVLFTAPAEGEADVRLAERIRMQLSRDLNVATLKDRVRLTYQPGSARQDAPIAFTTNYTRENRALEIRPSAPFEPFRLVKMEILEGVRGTDDGAMAPFTLTFRTGGS
;
A
#
# COMPACT_ATOMS: atom_id res chain seq x y z
N MET A 1 -65.98 16.77 19.58
CA MET A 1 -64.93 16.99 20.63
C MET A 1 -63.89 15.88 20.53
N ARG A 2 -62.60 16.26 20.47
CA ARG A 2 -61.37 15.46 20.70
C ARG A 2 -61.07 14.37 19.65
N SER A 3 -60.18 14.65 18.69
CA SER A 3 -58.71 14.50 18.74
C SER A 3 -58.23 13.04 18.75
N ARG A 4 -57.52 12.65 17.68
CA ARG A 4 -56.20 12.00 17.73
C ARG A 4 -55.65 11.78 16.31
N THR A 5 -54.87 12.75 15.85
CA THR A 5 -53.93 12.62 14.74
C THR A 5 -52.77 11.71 15.18
N PHE A 6 -52.62 10.55 14.53
CA PHE A 6 -51.42 9.72 14.66
C PHE A 6 -50.35 10.27 13.71
N LEU A 7 -49.32 10.87 14.27
CA LEU A 7 -48.11 11.28 13.57
C LEU A 7 -47.17 10.07 13.50
N GLY A 8 -47.10 9.42 12.34
CA GLY A 8 -46.16 8.33 12.07
C GLY A 8 -44.77 8.90 11.80
N LEU A 9 -43.85 8.70 12.75
CA LEU A 9 -42.43 9.05 12.62
C LEU A 9 -41.75 8.01 11.70
N ALA A 10 -41.44 8.39 10.47
CA ALA A 10 -40.63 7.56 9.57
C ALA A 10 -39.14 7.72 9.91
N CYS A 11 -38.56 6.73 10.58
CA CYS A 11 -37.11 6.61 10.73
C CYS A 11 -36.50 6.18 9.39
N VAL A 12 -35.96 7.14 8.65
CA VAL A 12 -35.06 6.86 7.51
C VAL A 12 -33.70 6.48 8.07
N ALA A 13 -33.41 5.18 8.08
CA ALA A 13 -32.08 4.66 8.35
C ALA A 13 -31.16 5.01 7.16
N LEU A 14 -30.35 6.05 7.31
CA LEU A 14 -29.23 6.33 6.42
C LEU A 14 -28.17 5.23 6.62
N LEU A 15 -28.24 4.20 5.78
CA LEU A 15 -27.13 3.28 5.57
C LEU A 15 -25.97 4.08 4.96
N GLY A 16 -25.02 4.46 5.81
CA GLY A 16 -23.73 4.99 5.38
C GLY A 16 -22.99 3.89 4.62
N MET A 17 -23.15 3.86 3.30
CA MET A 17 -22.24 3.13 2.44
C MET A 17 -20.88 3.80 2.58
N THR A 18 -19.96 3.17 3.31
CA THR A 18 -18.54 3.46 3.18
C THR A 18 -18.19 3.22 1.72
N ALA A 19 -18.06 4.28 0.94
CA ALA A 19 -17.45 4.22 -0.37
C ALA A 19 -16.02 3.72 -0.14
N ALA A 20 -15.80 2.43 -0.30
CA ALA A 20 -14.46 1.91 -0.50
C ALA A 20 -13.94 2.66 -1.73
N ALA A 21 -12.96 3.55 -1.51
CA ALA A 21 -12.29 4.24 -2.59
C ALA A 21 -11.85 3.18 -3.60
N GLN A 22 -12.32 3.29 -4.85
CA GLN A 22 -11.90 2.33 -5.88
C GLN A 22 -10.37 2.33 -5.91
N PRO A 23 -9.72 1.14 -5.86
CA PRO A 23 -8.28 1.07 -5.95
C PRO A 23 -7.84 1.84 -7.18
N GLN A 24 -6.97 2.83 -7.01
CA GLN A 24 -6.46 3.63 -8.12
C GLN A 24 -5.91 2.66 -9.18
N PRO A 25 -6.37 2.75 -10.44
CA PRO A 25 -5.98 1.78 -11.47
C PRO A 25 -4.47 1.86 -11.65
N ARG A 26 -3.78 0.77 -11.32
CA ARG A 26 -2.33 0.65 -11.48
C ARG A 26 -2.01 0.08 -12.87
N ARG A 27 -0.84 0.44 -13.39
CA ARG A 27 -0.40 0.10 -14.75
C ARG A 27 0.93 -0.63 -14.73
N ALA A 28 0.91 -1.92 -15.04
CA ALA A 28 2.10 -2.72 -15.27
C ALA A 28 2.75 -2.31 -16.60
N THR A 29 4.03 -1.92 -16.54
CA THR A 29 4.76 -1.36 -17.69
C THR A 29 6.27 -1.54 -17.51
N THR A 30 7.06 -1.12 -18.50
CA THR A 30 8.52 -1.08 -18.43
C THR A 30 9.04 0.31 -18.05
N ILE A 31 10.29 0.37 -17.55
CA ILE A 31 11.02 1.62 -17.31
C ILE A 31 11.23 2.37 -18.63
N THR A 32 11.50 1.65 -19.72
CA THR A 32 11.67 2.22 -21.06
C THR A 32 10.40 2.92 -21.55
N ALA A 33 9.23 2.31 -21.35
CA ALA A 33 7.94 2.92 -21.65
C ALA A 33 7.70 4.20 -20.84
N ILE A 34 8.03 4.17 -19.54
CA ILE A 34 7.93 5.34 -18.65
C ILE A 34 8.77 6.50 -19.18
N ARG A 35 10.01 6.24 -19.59
CA ARG A 35 10.91 7.28 -20.13
C ARG A 35 10.42 7.81 -21.48
N ALA A 36 9.95 6.93 -22.36
CA ALA A 36 9.47 7.33 -23.69
C ALA A 36 8.12 8.08 -23.65
N TYR A 37 7.25 7.78 -22.68
CA TYR A 37 5.90 8.31 -22.56
C TYR A 37 5.63 8.90 -21.18
N SER A 38 6.55 9.69 -20.65
CA SER A 38 6.47 10.23 -19.28
C SER A 38 5.18 11.02 -19.01
N GLY A 39 4.68 11.75 -20.02
CA GLY A 39 3.43 12.50 -19.91
C GLY A 39 2.19 11.62 -19.73
N PHE A 40 2.18 10.42 -20.30
CA PHE A 40 1.09 9.46 -20.12
C PHE A 40 1.10 8.85 -18.72
N TYR A 41 2.29 8.53 -18.20
CA TYR A 41 2.45 7.90 -16.90
C TYR A 41 2.50 8.89 -15.72
N HIS A 42 2.61 10.20 -15.99
CA HIS A 42 2.63 11.22 -14.95
C HIS A 42 1.40 11.09 -14.02
N GLN A 43 1.65 11.02 -12.71
CA GLN A 43 0.69 10.84 -11.62
C GLN A 43 -0.06 9.50 -11.61
N GLN A 44 0.26 8.58 -12.52
CA GLN A 44 -0.28 7.23 -12.51
C GLN A 44 0.43 6.36 -11.47
N THR A 45 -0.29 5.42 -10.88
CA THR A 45 0.33 4.31 -10.15
C THR A 45 0.85 3.31 -11.18
N VAL A 46 2.15 3.03 -11.15
CA VAL A 46 2.81 2.09 -12.05
C VAL A 46 3.40 0.92 -11.29
N LEU A 47 3.50 -0.21 -11.99
CA LEU A 47 4.30 -1.36 -11.59
C LEU A 47 5.40 -1.58 -12.61
N VAL A 48 6.63 -1.72 -12.12
CA VAL A 48 7.82 -1.96 -12.94
C VAL A 48 8.69 -3.03 -12.29
N ILE A 49 9.44 -3.78 -13.10
CA ILE A 49 10.53 -4.63 -12.62
C ILE A 49 11.85 -3.95 -12.97
N GLY A 50 12.78 -3.93 -12.01
CA GLY A 50 14.12 -3.41 -12.23
C GLY A 50 15.03 -3.69 -11.04
N ASP A 51 16.31 -3.44 -11.26
CA ASP A 51 17.33 -3.48 -10.23
C ASP A 51 17.32 -2.19 -9.43
N VAL A 52 17.06 -2.32 -8.13
CA VAL A 52 17.15 -1.22 -7.17
C VAL A 52 18.58 -1.12 -6.65
N LYS A 53 19.14 0.09 -6.71
CA LYS A 53 20.52 0.39 -6.27
C LYS A 53 20.55 1.71 -5.48
N GLY A 54 21.43 1.81 -4.48
CA GLY A 54 21.75 3.04 -3.78
C GLY A 54 21.12 3.18 -2.40
N SER A 55 21.21 4.38 -1.82
CA SER A 55 20.67 4.72 -0.50
C SER A 55 19.29 5.39 -0.60
N PRO A 56 18.49 5.48 0.49
CA PRO A 56 17.19 6.18 0.48
C PRO A 56 17.20 7.59 -0.13
N GLU A 57 18.32 8.31 -0.03
CA GLU A 57 18.47 9.67 -0.58
C GLU A 57 18.81 9.69 -2.08
N ARG A 58 19.38 8.61 -2.61
CA ARG A 58 19.91 8.52 -3.99
C ARG A 58 19.57 7.19 -4.66
N ALA A 59 18.43 6.61 -4.32
CA ALA A 59 18.03 5.34 -4.87
C ALA A 59 17.58 5.50 -6.33
N THR A 60 17.83 4.47 -7.10
CA THR A 60 17.34 4.35 -8.48
C THR A 60 16.77 2.95 -8.67
N ILE A 61 15.81 2.84 -9.57
CA ILE A 61 15.36 1.56 -10.12
C ILE A 61 15.59 1.60 -11.62
N GLY A 62 16.24 0.57 -12.16
CA GLY A 62 16.65 0.56 -13.55
C GLY A 62 16.76 -0.82 -14.17
N THR A 63 16.96 -0.80 -15.47
CA THR A 63 17.37 -1.93 -16.31
C THR A 63 18.57 -1.47 -17.14
N ASP A 64 19.12 -2.34 -17.99
CA ASP A 64 20.19 -1.98 -18.91
C ASP A 64 19.80 -0.86 -19.89
N GLU A 65 18.50 -0.67 -20.14
CA GLU A 65 17.97 0.35 -21.05
C GLU A 65 17.77 1.73 -20.39
N GLY A 66 17.87 1.79 -19.07
CA GLY A 66 17.75 3.05 -18.32
C GLY A 66 17.21 2.88 -16.91
N ALA A 67 17.30 3.97 -16.14
CA ALA A 67 16.85 4.05 -14.76
C ALA A 67 15.99 5.29 -14.52
N ILE A 68 15.23 5.25 -13.43
CA ILE A 68 14.50 6.39 -12.88
C ILE A 68 14.83 6.55 -11.39
N THR A 69 14.68 7.76 -10.88
CA THR A 69 14.89 8.09 -9.48
C THR A 69 13.84 7.37 -8.63
N LEU A 70 14.27 6.71 -7.57
CA LEU A 70 13.41 6.04 -6.60
C LEU A 70 13.40 6.83 -5.29
N ILE A 71 12.21 7.09 -4.76
CA ILE A 71 12.02 7.69 -3.43
C ILE A 71 11.27 6.70 -2.57
N ALA A 72 11.90 6.29 -1.48
CA ALA A 72 11.36 5.32 -0.56
C ALA A 72 11.81 5.63 0.87
N ARG A 73 11.01 5.23 1.86
CA ARG A 73 11.42 5.29 3.28
C ARG A 73 12.56 4.33 3.57
N GLU A 74 12.50 3.15 2.96
CA GLU A 74 13.50 2.10 3.05
C GLU A 74 13.83 1.61 1.64
N VAL A 75 15.10 1.31 1.40
CA VAL A 75 15.58 0.81 0.11
C VAL A 75 16.08 -0.60 0.31
N ARG A 76 15.49 -1.54 -0.43
CA ARG A 76 15.99 -2.90 -0.56
C ARG A 76 16.67 -3.00 -1.91
N GLU A 77 17.97 -3.29 -1.91
CA GLU A 77 18.70 -3.49 -3.15
C GLU A 77 18.34 -4.82 -3.82
N GLY A 78 18.57 -4.89 -5.13
CA GLY A 78 18.35 -6.08 -5.95
C GLY A 78 17.17 -5.94 -6.91
N ARG A 79 16.92 -6.99 -7.68
CA ARG A 79 15.86 -7.04 -8.68
C ARG A 79 14.51 -7.24 -7.99
N LEU A 80 13.62 -6.27 -8.15
CA LEU A 80 12.34 -6.23 -7.45
C LEU A 80 11.23 -5.81 -8.40
N GLU A 81 10.01 -6.24 -8.11
CA GLU A 81 8.81 -5.60 -8.61
C GLU A 81 8.51 -4.40 -7.71
N ALA A 82 8.53 -3.19 -8.27
CA ALA A 82 8.27 -1.95 -7.55
C ALA A 82 6.92 -1.36 -7.97
N ARG A 83 6.12 -1.01 -6.96
CA ARG A 83 4.84 -0.31 -7.12
C ARG A 83 4.98 1.10 -6.57
N GLY A 84 4.60 2.09 -7.36
CA GLY A 84 4.67 3.48 -6.91
C GLY A 84 3.90 4.45 -7.79
N GLN A 85 3.80 5.70 -7.34
CA GLN A 85 3.28 6.78 -8.16
C GLN A 85 4.43 7.39 -8.96
N LEU A 86 4.27 7.49 -10.28
CA LEU A 86 5.25 8.16 -11.12
C LEU A 86 5.01 9.67 -11.13
N LEU A 87 6.06 10.44 -10.90
CA LEU A 87 6.08 11.89 -11.08
C LEU A 87 7.08 12.24 -12.18
N ASP A 88 6.69 13.21 -13.01
CA ASP A 88 7.53 13.84 -14.02
C ASP A 88 7.65 15.28 -13.55
N ILE A 89 8.79 15.59 -12.92
CA ILE A 89 8.96 16.84 -12.17
C ILE A 89 8.88 18.04 -13.10
N GLY A 90 9.36 17.91 -14.34
CA GLY A 90 9.29 18.99 -15.32
C GLY A 90 7.86 19.38 -15.74
N ARG A 91 6.84 18.61 -15.33
CA ARG A 91 5.42 18.92 -15.53
C ARG A 91 4.73 19.48 -14.29
N MET A 92 5.42 19.51 -13.15
CA MET A 92 4.88 19.99 -11.88
C MET A 92 5.23 21.47 -11.69
N SER A 93 4.36 22.18 -10.97
CA SER A 93 4.69 23.51 -10.45
C SER A 93 5.76 23.39 -9.36
N GLN A 94 6.62 24.40 -9.22
CA GLN A 94 7.62 24.45 -8.14
C GLN A 94 6.96 24.49 -6.76
N ASP A 95 5.75 25.04 -6.67
CA ASP A 95 4.95 25.15 -5.45
C ASP A 95 4.00 23.95 -5.24
N ASP A 96 4.16 22.87 -6.01
CA ASP A 96 3.30 21.70 -5.89
C ASP A 96 3.52 21.01 -4.52
N PRO A 97 2.47 20.84 -3.70
CA PRO A 97 2.60 20.31 -2.35
C PRO A 97 3.13 18.88 -2.30
N ARG A 98 3.07 18.13 -3.41
CA ARG A 98 3.62 16.77 -3.51
C ARG A 98 5.15 16.73 -3.55
N LEU A 99 5.81 17.89 -3.67
CA LEU A 99 7.27 18.02 -3.60
C LEU A 99 7.79 18.23 -2.16
N ILE A 100 6.89 18.48 -1.20
CA ILE A 100 7.24 18.69 0.21
C ILE A 100 7.69 17.39 0.88
N PRO A 101 6.98 16.24 0.73
CA PRO A 101 7.45 14.98 1.29
C PRO A 101 8.85 14.63 0.78
N PHE A 102 9.70 14.05 1.64
CA PHE A 102 11.07 13.65 1.31
C PHE A 102 12.00 14.78 0.83
N SER A 103 11.64 16.05 1.08
CA SER A 103 12.44 17.22 0.69
C SER A 103 12.78 17.25 -0.80
N LEU A 104 11.86 16.81 -1.66
CA LEU A 104 12.11 16.69 -3.10
C LEU A 104 12.46 18.03 -3.73
N LEU A 105 11.82 19.12 -3.30
CA LEU A 105 12.12 20.45 -3.82
C LEU A 105 13.59 20.84 -3.64
N GLU A 106 14.15 20.61 -2.46
CA GLU A 106 15.57 20.89 -2.17
C GLU A 106 16.50 20.00 -2.98
N ARG A 107 16.13 18.72 -3.15
CA ARG A 107 16.89 17.79 -4.00
C ARG A 107 16.88 18.22 -5.46
N ILE A 108 15.72 18.63 -5.99
CA ILE A 108 15.58 19.10 -7.37
C ILE A 108 16.40 20.39 -7.56
N ARG A 109 16.32 21.36 -6.64
CA ARG A 109 17.10 22.60 -6.71
C ARG A 109 18.60 22.33 -6.63
N SER A 110 19.04 21.36 -5.82
CA SER A 110 20.44 20.96 -5.76
C SER A 110 20.93 20.33 -7.07
N ALA A 111 20.09 19.54 -7.74
CA ALA A 111 20.43 18.87 -9.00
C ALA A 111 20.29 19.79 -10.23
N TYR A 112 19.34 20.73 -10.21
CA TYR A 112 19.02 21.64 -11.29
C TYR A 112 19.10 23.10 -10.80
N GLN A 113 20.31 23.54 -10.45
CA GLN A 113 20.55 24.83 -9.77
C GLN A 113 20.02 26.06 -10.54
N GLU A 114 20.13 26.04 -11.87
CA GLU A 114 19.85 27.21 -12.72
C GLU A 114 18.46 27.17 -13.39
N ARG A 115 17.73 26.05 -13.29
CA ARG A 115 16.44 25.90 -13.97
C ARG A 115 15.59 24.79 -13.39
N TRP A 116 14.30 24.83 -13.67
CA TRP A 116 13.45 23.66 -13.49
C TRP A 116 13.78 22.56 -14.52
N PRO A 117 13.68 21.26 -14.18
CA PRO A 117 13.80 20.18 -15.15
C PRO A 117 12.75 20.32 -16.27
N LYS A 118 13.10 19.88 -17.48
CA LYS A 118 12.14 19.80 -18.60
C LYS A 118 11.25 18.57 -18.42
N PRO A 119 10.03 18.56 -19.00
CA PRO A 119 9.21 17.35 -19.03
C PRO A 119 9.99 16.14 -19.56
N GLY A 120 9.98 15.04 -18.81
CA GLY A 120 10.69 13.80 -19.13
C GLY A 120 12.14 13.72 -18.64
N GLU A 121 12.69 14.79 -18.06
CA GLU A 121 14.09 14.84 -17.63
C GLU A 121 14.31 14.23 -16.24
N GLU A 122 13.49 14.63 -15.26
CA GLU A 122 13.53 14.09 -13.90
C GLU A 122 12.25 13.29 -13.62
N LEU A 123 12.39 11.96 -13.65
CA LEU A 123 11.32 11.01 -13.39
C LEU A 123 11.53 10.35 -12.04
N ILE A 124 10.53 10.48 -11.17
CA ILE A 124 10.57 9.97 -9.80
C ILE A 124 9.48 8.92 -9.63
N LEU A 125 9.86 7.74 -9.14
CA LEU A 125 8.93 6.75 -8.60
C LEU A 125 8.83 6.94 -7.08
N LEU A 126 7.69 7.45 -6.62
CA LEU A 126 7.34 7.45 -5.20
C LEU A 126 6.90 6.04 -4.81
N LEU A 127 7.78 5.30 -4.13
CA LEU A 127 7.57 3.90 -3.81
C LEU A 127 6.44 3.73 -2.79
N GLY A 128 5.43 2.94 -3.17
CA GLY A 128 4.35 2.50 -2.29
C GLY A 128 4.55 1.08 -1.75
N GLY A 129 5.35 0.25 -2.43
CA GLY A 129 5.69 -1.11 -1.97
C GLY A 129 6.53 -1.88 -2.98
N THR A 130 7.13 -2.97 -2.53
CA THR A 130 7.90 -3.90 -3.37
C THR A 130 7.42 -5.34 -3.19
N ALA A 131 7.62 -6.14 -4.22
CA ALA A 131 7.44 -7.58 -4.19
C ALA A 131 8.65 -8.26 -4.87
N PRO A 132 8.91 -9.55 -4.59
CA PRO A 132 9.79 -10.34 -5.43
C PRO A 132 9.32 -10.30 -6.90
N PRO A 133 10.23 -10.35 -7.87
CA PRO A 133 9.84 -10.42 -9.28
C PRO A 133 8.99 -11.68 -9.53
N PRO A 134 8.03 -11.62 -10.45
CA PRO A 134 7.18 -12.76 -10.78
C PRO A 134 8.01 -13.95 -11.26
N THR A 135 7.58 -15.16 -10.88
CA THR A 135 8.26 -16.41 -11.23
C THR A 135 8.22 -16.70 -12.72
N ALA A 136 9.04 -17.66 -13.16
CA ALA A 136 9.05 -18.11 -14.54
C ALA A 136 7.64 -18.50 -15.02
N THR A 137 7.28 -18.05 -16.22
CA THR A 137 5.99 -18.26 -16.86
C THR A 137 6.15 -19.14 -18.09
N ASP A 138 5.08 -19.80 -18.51
CA ASP A 138 5.05 -20.52 -19.78
C ASP A 138 5.44 -19.56 -20.92
N ALA A 139 6.48 -19.90 -21.67
CA ALA A 139 6.99 -19.08 -22.74
C ALA A 139 6.00 -18.94 -23.91
N THR A 140 5.13 -19.93 -24.11
CA THR A 140 4.18 -19.98 -25.24
C THR A 140 2.82 -19.38 -24.91
N THR A 141 2.42 -19.43 -23.63
CA THR A 141 1.15 -18.86 -23.14
C THR A 141 1.38 -18.02 -21.88
N PRO A 142 2.23 -16.96 -21.95
CA PRO A 142 2.51 -16.14 -20.80
C PRO A 142 1.30 -15.28 -20.41
N PRO A 143 1.13 -14.93 -19.13
CA PRO A 143 0.15 -13.92 -18.73
C PRO A 143 0.51 -12.58 -19.37
N LEU A 144 -0.50 -11.79 -19.75
CA LEU A 144 -0.32 -10.48 -20.39
C LEU A 144 0.63 -9.57 -19.59
N ARG A 145 0.51 -9.61 -18.25
CA ARG A 145 1.36 -8.86 -17.32
C ARG A 145 2.84 -9.17 -17.45
N ALA A 146 3.21 -10.44 -17.65
CA ALA A 146 4.62 -10.81 -17.82
C ALA A 146 5.20 -10.18 -19.11
N VAL A 147 4.43 -10.17 -20.19
CA VAL A 147 4.85 -9.53 -21.46
C VAL A 147 4.92 -8.00 -21.32
N ALA A 148 3.98 -7.38 -20.60
CA ALA A 148 3.95 -5.93 -20.41
C ALA A 148 5.12 -5.41 -19.54
N MET A 149 5.60 -6.20 -18.59
CA MET A 149 6.66 -5.80 -17.66
C MET A 149 8.06 -6.27 -18.08
N GLU A 150 8.18 -7.41 -18.76
CA GLU A 150 9.45 -7.99 -19.18
C GLU A 150 9.43 -8.43 -20.65
N PRO A 151 9.15 -7.51 -21.60
CA PRO A 151 8.95 -7.85 -23.01
C PRO A 151 10.17 -8.51 -23.65
N ALA A 152 11.39 -8.16 -23.20
CA ALA A 152 12.63 -8.75 -23.70
C ALA A 152 12.69 -10.28 -23.54
N ARG A 153 11.99 -10.85 -22.54
CA ARG A 153 11.91 -12.31 -22.34
C ARG A 153 11.13 -13.03 -23.43
N PHE A 154 10.31 -12.30 -24.19
CA PHE A 154 9.40 -12.83 -25.20
C PHE A 154 9.67 -12.26 -26.59
N ASP A 155 10.68 -11.40 -26.75
CA ASP A 155 10.92 -10.71 -28.01
C ASP A 155 11.10 -11.69 -29.17
N ALA A 156 10.42 -11.39 -30.29
CA ALA A 156 10.32 -12.25 -31.47
C ALA A 156 9.73 -13.66 -31.25
N GLN A 157 9.24 -13.99 -30.06
CA GLN A 157 8.57 -15.26 -29.79
C GLN A 157 7.10 -15.20 -30.19
N ASN A 158 6.60 -16.32 -30.70
CA ASN A 158 5.18 -16.50 -30.98
C ASN A 158 4.48 -16.97 -29.70
N VAL A 159 3.57 -16.16 -29.19
CA VAL A 159 2.89 -16.37 -27.91
C VAL A 159 1.37 -16.28 -28.07
N THR A 160 0.64 -16.88 -27.14
CA THR A 160 -0.81 -16.74 -27.02
C THR A 160 -1.15 -15.94 -25.76
N ILE A 161 -1.75 -14.76 -25.95
CA ILE A 161 -2.12 -13.86 -24.86
C ILE A 161 -3.64 -13.82 -24.71
N THR A 162 -4.11 -14.02 -23.48
CA THR A 162 -5.52 -13.87 -23.13
C THR A 162 -5.74 -12.52 -22.44
N GLY A 163 -6.77 -11.79 -22.88
CA GLY A 163 -7.14 -10.49 -22.31
C GLY A 163 -8.53 -10.03 -22.72
N GLN A 164 -9.05 -9.05 -22.01
CA GLN A 164 -10.27 -8.35 -22.38
C GLN A 164 -10.00 -7.43 -23.57
N TYR A 165 -10.88 -7.47 -24.57
CA TYR A 165 -10.86 -6.55 -25.70
C TYR A 165 -11.27 -5.13 -25.27
N ARG A 166 -10.48 -4.12 -25.62
CA ARG A 166 -10.67 -2.71 -25.22
C ARG A 166 -10.82 -1.75 -26.39
N GLY A 167 -11.06 -2.27 -27.59
CA GLY A 167 -11.13 -1.49 -28.83
C GLY A 167 -9.81 -0.81 -29.16
N ARG A 168 -9.85 0.27 -29.93
CA ARG A 168 -8.69 1.10 -30.31
C ARG A 168 -8.28 2.01 -29.15
N ASN A 169 -7.93 1.40 -28.03
CA ASN A 169 -7.54 2.09 -26.80
C ASN A 169 -8.60 3.08 -26.30
N LEU A 170 -9.88 2.70 -26.37
CA LEU A 170 -11.02 3.57 -26.03
C LEU A 170 -11.02 4.08 -24.58
N PHE A 171 -10.22 3.45 -23.72
CA PHE A 171 -10.13 3.74 -22.29
C PHE A 171 -8.79 4.36 -21.88
N GLY A 172 -7.88 4.65 -22.82
CA GLY A 172 -6.55 5.16 -22.49
C GLY A 172 -5.76 4.20 -21.61
N ASP A 173 -5.82 2.91 -21.93
CA ASP A 173 -5.09 1.85 -21.23
C ASP A 173 -3.57 1.91 -21.54
N LEU A 174 -3.20 2.42 -22.71
CA LEU A 174 -1.80 2.59 -23.16
C LEU A 174 -1.55 3.96 -23.79
N PRO A 175 -0.27 4.38 -23.97
CA PRO A 175 0.07 5.47 -24.88
C PRO A 175 -0.39 5.22 -26.33
N GLU A 176 -0.24 6.24 -27.18
CA GLU A 176 -0.55 6.13 -28.60
C GLU A 176 0.19 4.94 -29.25
N ALA A 177 -0.48 4.27 -30.18
CA ALA A 177 0.04 3.07 -30.82
C ALA A 177 1.43 3.32 -31.46
N PRO A 178 2.35 2.35 -31.40
CA PRO A 178 3.71 2.51 -31.91
C PRO A 178 3.75 2.66 -33.45
N ALA A 179 2.71 2.18 -34.14
CA ALA A 179 2.52 2.33 -35.57
C ALA A 179 1.03 2.53 -35.90
N GLN A 180 0.73 3.26 -36.97
CA GLN A 180 -0.64 3.34 -37.47
C GLN A 180 -0.99 2.05 -38.22
N ASN A 181 -1.98 1.32 -37.73
CA ASN A 181 -2.52 0.15 -38.38
C ASN A 181 -4.06 0.18 -38.35
N ARG A 182 -4.69 -0.19 -39.47
CA ARG A 182 -6.15 -0.33 -39.55
C ARG A 182 -6.67 -1.35 -38.52
N HIS A 183 -5.90 -2.43 -38.35
CA HIS A 183 -6.19 -3.57 -37.49
C HIS A 183 -5.37 -3.45 -36.22
N GLN A 184 -5.80 -2.54 -35.35
CA GLN A 184 -5.18 -2.34 -34.04
C GLN A 184 -6.24 -2.21 -32.95
N PHE A 185 -5.96 -2.84 -31.81
CA PHE A 185 -6.78 -2.76 -30.61
C PHE A 185 -5.92 -3.07 -29.38
N VAL A 186 -6.48 -2.83 -28.19
CA VAL A 186 -5.81 -3.10 -26.92
C VAL A 186 -6.45 -4.32 -26.25
N LEU A 187 -5.61 -5.17 -25.69
CA LEU A 187 -5.99 -6.18 -24.69
C LEU A 187 -5.65 -5.67 -23.30
N ARG A 188 -6.50 -5.99 -22.32
CA ARG A 188 -6.26 -5.71 -20.91
C ARG A 188 -6.50 -6.95 -20.05
N ALA A 189 -5.61 -7.22 -19.10
CA ALA A 189 -5.82 -8.20 -18.05
C ALA A 189 -5.23 -7.67 -16.75
N GLY A 190 -6.06 -7.52 -15.70
CA GLY A 190 -5.66 -6.93 -14.43
C GLY A 190 -5.14 -5.49 -14.57
N ASP A 191 -3.88 -5.30 -14.17
CA ASP A 191 -3.13 -4.04 -14.25
C ASP A 191 -2.32 -3.87 -15.54
N ALA A 192 -2.32 -4.87 -16.41
CA ALA A 192 -1.52 -4.87 -17.63
C ALA A 192 -2.38 -4.65 -18.88
N ALA A 193 -1.81 -3.96 -19.86
CA ALA A 193 -2.40 -3.76 -21.17
C ALA A 193 -1.35 -3.98 -22.27
N LEU A 194 -1.79 -4.46 -23.43
CA LEU A 194 -0.93 -4.74 -24.58
C LEU A 194 -1.62 -4.32 -25.88
N TRP A 195 -0.88 -3.63 -26.74
CA TRP A 195 -1.34 -3.38 -28.11
C TRP A 195 -1.33 -4.69 -28.91
N VAL A 196 -2.37 -4.90 -29.72
CA VAL A 196 -2.41 -5.95 -30.74
C VAL A 196 -2.53 -5.26 -32.09
N MET A 197 -1.70 -5.68 -33.04
CA MET A 197 -1.68 -5.16 -34.40
C MET A 197 -1.70 -6.31 -35.42
N GLY A 198 -2.02 -6.02 -36.68
CA GLY A 198 -1.88 -6.99 -37.79
C GLY A 198 -3.07 -7.93 -37.98
N VAL A 199 -3.79 -8.27 -36.91
CA VAL A 199 -4.99 -9.15 -36.95
C VAL A 199 -6.29 -8.35 -36.85
N PRO A 200 -7.31 -8.60 -37.69
CA PRO A 200 -8.61 -7.96 -37.53
C PRO A 200 -9.26 -8.40 -36.22
N SER A 201 -10.06 -7.52 -35.59
CA SER A 201 -10.88 -7.86 -34.41
C SER A 201 -12.11 -8.69 -34.78
N LYS A 202 -11.91 -9.72 -35.60
CA LYS A 202 -12.92 -10.61 -36.17
C LYS A 202 -12.42 -12.04 -36.10
N GLY A 203 -13.25 -12.93 -35.56
CA GLY A 203 -13.05 -14.37 -35.57
C GLY A 203 -14.14 -15.10 -36.35
N ARG A 204 -14.22 -16.41 -36.15
CA ARG A 204 -15.22 -17.26 -36.80
C ARG A 204 -16.65 -16.86 -36.44
N ASP A 205 -16.89 -16.61 -35.15
CA ASP A 205 -18.24 -16.45 -34.58
C ASP A 205 -18.48 -15.05 -33.99
N PHE A 206 -17.60 -14.08 -34.28
CA PHE A 206 -17.73 -12.71 -33.78
C PHE A 206 -17.07 -11.69 -34.70
N THR A 207 -17.54 -10.44 -34.64
CA THR A 207 -16.89 -9.28 -35.25
C THR A 207 -17.03 -8.12 -34.27
N PHE A 208 -15.92 -7.55 -33.85
CA PHE A 208 -15.88 -6.38 -32.96
C PHE A 208 -15.47 -5.13 -33.73
N ASP A 209 -16.18 -4.04 -33.49
CA ASP A 209 -15.81 -2.72 -33.98
C ASP A 209 -14.86 -2.05 -32.95
N PRO A 210 -13.60 -1.76 -33.32
CA PRO A 210 -12.63 -1.18 -32.40
C PRO A 210 -13.00 0.25 -31.97
N SER A 211 -13.99 0.88 -32.58
CA SER A 211 -14.47 2.22 -32.23
C SER A 211 -15.66 2.18 -31.27
N LYS A 212 -16.27 1.01 -31.03
CA LYS A 212 -17.50 0.87 -30.24
C LYS A 212 -17.23 0.28 -28.86
N ARG A 213 -17.60 1.03 -27.82
CA ARG A 213 -17.49 0.58 -26.43
C ARG A 213 -18.33 -0.66 -26.11
N ILE A 214 -19.45 -0.87 -26.81
CA ILE A 214 -20.33 -2.04 -26.59
C ILE A 214 -19.65 -3.38 -26.91
N ASP A 215 -18.65 -3.37 -27.79
CA ASP A 215 -17.90 -4.59 -28.17
C ASP A 215 -16.73 -4.88 -27.22
N THR A 216 -16.53 -4.04 -26.19
CA THR A 216 -15.42 -4.16 -25.22
C THR A 216 -15.78 -5.05 -24.02
N GLY A 217 -14.76 -5.47 -23.26
CA GLY A 217 -14.93 -6.31 -22.07
C GLY A 217 -15.07 -7.81 -22.35
N ARG A 218 -15.21 -8.21 -23.62
CA ARG A 218 -15.18 -9.61 -24.05
C ARG A 218 -13.76 -10.16 -23.93
N TRP A 219 -13.64 -11.37 -23.40
CA TRP A 219 -12.36 -12.07 -23.31
C TRP A 219 -12.02 -12.71 -24.66
N VAL A 220 -10.78 -12.49 -25.09
CA VAL A 220 -10.22 -13.07 -26.30
C VAL A 220 -8.84 -13.63 -26.02
N LYS A 221 -8.47 -14.66 -26.76
CA LYS A 221 -7.09 -15.13 -26.89
C LYS A 221 -6.56 -14.70 -28.26
N VAL A 222 -5.39 -14.08 -28.26
CA VAL A 222 -4.71 -13.65 -29.49
C VAL A 222 -3.36 -14.35 -29.55
N GLN A 223 -3.11 -15.02 -30.66
CA GLN A 223 -1.80 -15.57 -30.98
C GLN A 223 -1.04 -14.59 -31.87
N GLY A 224 0.25 -14.42 -31.64
CA GLY A 224 1.10 -13.55 -32.45
C GLY A 224 2.53 -13.45 -31.95
N THR A 225 3.33 -12.67 -32.65
CA THR A 225 4.75 -12.46 -32.31
C THR A 225 4.91 -11.21 -31.46
N VAL A 226 5.58 -11.31 -30.31
CA VAL A 226 5.89 -10.12 -29.49
C VAL A 226 6.92 -9.26 -30.21
N ARG A 227 6.67 -7.96 -30.24
CA ARG A 227 7.54 -6.94 -30.83
C ARG A 227 7.64 -5.76 -29.87
N SER A 228 8.80 -5.10 -29.87
CA SER A 228 9.01 -3.88 -29.12
C SER A 228 9.70 -2.81 -29.97
N ALA A 229 9.28 -1.57 -29.82
CA ALA A 229 9.92 -0.40 -30.43
C ALA A 229 9.49 0.88 -29.71
N LYS A 230 10.41 1.85 -29.64
CA LYS A 230 10.19 3.17 -29.01
C LYS A 230 9.64 3.07 -27.58
N GLY A 231 10.00 2.02 -26.84
CA GLY A 231 9.54 1.79 -25.48
C GLY A 231 8.13 1.19 -25.34
N LEU A 232 7.42 0.89 -26.45
CA LEU A 232 6.17 0.14 -26.41
C LEU A 232 6.37 -1.29 -26.87
N THR A 233 5.60 -2.18 -26.28
CA THR A 233 5.48 -3.58 -26.68
C THR A 233 4.10 -3.82 -27.27
N TRP A 234 4.04 -4.60 -28.34
CA TRP A 234 2.81 -5.05 -28.94
C TRP A 234 2.91 -6.50 -29.40
N LEU A 235 1.76 -7.11 -29.64
CA LEU A 235 1.63 -8.39 -30.30
C LEU A 235 1.30 -8.18 -31.77
N ASP A 236 2.17 -8.64 -32.66
CA ASP A 236 1.87 -8.76 -34.09
C ASP A 236 1.02 -10.01 -34.31
N GLY A 237 -0.30 -9.81 -34.26
CA GLY A 237 -1.30 -10.85 -34.18
C GLY A 237 -1.48 -11.59 -35.49
N THR A 238 -1.69 -12.90 -35.38
CA THR A 238 -1.97 -13.81 -36.49
C THR A 238 -3.35 -14.45 -36.38
N ARG A 239 -3.84 -14.68 -35.15
CA ARG A 239 -5.14 -15.33 -34.89
C ARG A 239 -5.79 -14.76 -33.64
N ILE A 240 -7.11 -14.61 -33.67
CA ILE A 240 -7.94 -14.18 -32.54
C ILE A 240 -9.15 -15.10 -32.38
N GLU A 241 -9.44 -15.47 -31.14
CA GLU A 241 -10.61 -16.29 -30.78
C GLU A 241 -11.23 -15.79 -29.48
N LEU A 242 -12.53 -16.06 -29.28
CA LEU A 242 -13.15 -15.86 -27.98
C LEU A 242 -12.51 -16.79 -26.94
N ALA A 243 -12.38 -16.28 -25.73
CA ALA A 243 -11.93 -17.04 -24.58
C ALA A 243 -12.99 -16.95 -23.46
N PRO A 244 -13.11 -17.98 -22.61
CA PRO A 244 -13.84 -17.83 -21.36
C PRO A 244 -13.15 -16.78 -20.49
N THR A 245 -13.91 -16.18 -19.57
CA THR A 245 -13.30 -15.36 -18.52
C THR A 245 -12.35 -16.23 -17.71
N PRO A 246 -11.06 -15.86 -17.58
CA PRO A 246 -10.13 -16.59 -16.73
C PRO A 246 -10.65 -16.63 -15.30
N GLU A 247 -10.48 -17.76 -14.65
CA GLU A 247 -10.61 -17.80 -13.19
C GLU A 247 -9.55 -16.86 -12.62
N GLU A 248 -10.01 -15.86 -11.87
CA GLU A 248 -9.15 -14.86 -11.27
C GLU A 248 -8.33 -15.59 -10.19
N THR A 249 -7.09 -15.98 -10.52
CA THR A 249 -6.13 -16.41 -9.50
C THR A 249 -5.95 -15.22 -8.58
N ALA A 250 -6.63 -15.25 -7.42
CA ALA A 250 -6.60 -14.17 -6.46
C ALA A 250 -5.15 -13.79 -6.20
N GLU A 251 -4.77 -12.61 -6.66
CA GLU A 251 -3.48 -12.02 -6.42
C GLU A 251 -3.34 -11.93 -4.90
N ALA A 252 -2.34 -12.63 -4.35
CA ALA A 252 -2.13 -12.70 -2.91
C ALA A 252 -2.16 -11.27 -2.35
N ALA A 253 -3.10 -11.02 -1.44
CA ALA A 253 -3.21 -9.73 -0.78
C ALA A 253 -1.84 -9.39 -0.19
N ILE A 254 -1.36 -8.18 -0.48
CA ILE A 254 -0.11 -7.68 0.10
C ILE A 254 -0.30 -7.69 1.61
N GLU A 255 0.36 -8.63 2.30
CA GLU A 255 0.52 -8.55 3.75
C GLU A 255 1.34 -7.29 4.01
N LEU A 256 0.67 -6.22 4.42
CA LEU A 256 1.36 -5.05 4.96
C LEU A 256 2.24 -5.55 6.11
N PRO A 257 3.51 -5.11 6.20
CA PRO A 257 4.34 -5.48 7.35
C PRO A 257 3.57 -5.13 8.62
N PRO A 258 3.56 -6.01 9.63
CA PRO A 258 2.78 -5.79 10.82
C PRO A 258 3.16 -4.44 11.44
N PRO A 259 2.17 -3.68 11.94
CA PRO A 259 2.41 -2.41 12.60
C PRO A 259 3.46 -2.58 13.71
N PRO A 260 4.42 -1.65 13.85
CA PRO A 260 5.45 -1.75 14.88
C PRO A 260 4.82 -1.77 16.28
N PRO A 261 5.42 -2.50 17.23
CA PRO A 261 4.83 -2.73 18.54
C PRO A 261 4.65 -1.44 19.35
N VAL A 262 3.71 -1.45 20.29
CA VAL A 262 3.57 -0.40 21.29
C VAL A 262 4.55 -0.70 22.42
N GLU A 263 5.41 0.26 22.72
CA GLU A 263 6.46 0.14 23.74
C GLU A 263 6.20 1.10 24.90
N VAL A 264 6.58 0.68 26.11
CA VAL A 264 6.61 1.55 27.29
C VAL A 264 7.95 2.27 27.31
N LEU A 265 7.91 3.60 27.14
CA LEU A 265 9.10 4.44 27.13
C LEU A 265 9.54 4.83 28.55
N PHE A 266 8.56 5.15 29.40
CA PHE A 266 8.81 5.58 30.77
C PHE A 266 7.68 5.14 31.70
N THR A 267 8.03 4.88 32.96
CA THR A 267 7.07 4.70 34.05
C THR A 267 7.40 5.62 35.21
N ALA A 268 6.37 6.03 35.94
CA ALA A 268 6.47 6.67 37.24
C ALA A 268 5.39 6.04 38.13
N PRO A 269 5.72 5.31 39.20
CA PRO A 269 7.07 5.00 39.69
C PRO A 269 7.94 4.24 38.67
N ALA A 270 9.25 4.35 38.82
CA ALA A 270 10.24 3.56 38.09
C ALA A 270 10.33 2.13 38.63
N GLU A 271 10.88 1.21 37.81
CA GLU A 271 11.14 -0.16 38.25
C GLU A 271 12.07 -0.18 39.46
N GLY A 272 11.67 -0.90 40.51
CA GLY A 272 12.40 -1.03 41.76
C GLY A 272 12.37 0.23 42.65
N GLU A 273 11.60 1.26 42.30
CA GLU A 273 11.51 2.48 43.10
C GLU A 273 11.02 2.17 44.53
N ALA A 274 11.64 2.77 45.52
CA ALA A 274 11.32 2.60 46.94
C ALA A 274 10.72 3.87 47.52
N ASP A 275 10.04 3.73 48.66
CA ASP A 275 9.40 4.82 49.39
C ASP A 275 8.38 5.61 48.55
N VAL A 276 7.70 4.91 47.63
CA VAL A 276 6.62 5.47 46.81
C VAL A 276 5.45 5.86 47.71
N ARG A 277 4.90 7.07 47.48
CA ARG A 277 3.80 7.60 48.27
C ARG A 277 2.57 6.71 48.20
N LEU A 278 1.83 6.63 49.30
CA LEU A 278 0.65 5.73 49.37
C LEU A 278 -0.46 6.12 48.40
N ALA A 279 -0.59 7.41 48.07
CA ALA A 279 -1.58 7.92 47.11
C ALA A 279 -1.03 8.10 45.68
N GLU A 280 0.18 7.60 45.40
CA GLU A 280 0.82 7.78 44.10
C GLU A 280 0.04 7.07 42.98
N ARG A 281 0.01 7.69 41.81
CA ARG A 281 -0.56 7.07 40.60
C ARG A 281 0.56 6.47 39.77
N ILE A 282 0.26 5.38 39.08
CA ILE A 282 1.21 4.79 38.13
C ILE A 282 0.95 5.43 36.77
N ARG A 283 1.95 6.11 36.22
CA ARG A 283 1.92 6.72 34.89
C ARG A 283 2.87 5.99 33.97
N MET A 284 2.42 5.71 32.75
CA MET A 284 3.21 5.06 31.71
C MET A 284 3.16 5.90 30.44
N GLN A 285 4.32 6.22 29.89
CA GLN A 285 4.47 6.91 28.61
C GLN A 285 4.67 5.87 27.50
N LEU A 286 3.83 5.90 26.47
CA LEU A 286 3.87 4.93 25.38
C LEU A 286 4.49 5.53 24.11
N SER A 287 5.13 4.68 23.30
CA SER A 287 5.71 5.08 22.01
C SER A 287 4.63 5.43 20.99
N ARG A 288 3.43 4.84 21.10
CA ARG A 288 2.35 4.94 20.11
C ARG A 288 0.97 5.00 20.76
N ASP A 289 -0.04 5.32 19.95
CA ASP A 289 -1.42 5.45 20.42
C ASP A 289 -2.03 4.09 20.78
N LEU A 290 -2.61 4.02 21.98
CA LEU A 290 -3.19 2.80 22.52
C LEU A 290 -4.67 2.64 22.15
N ASN A 291 -5.10 1.42 21.83
CA ASN A 291 -6.52 1.07 21.77
C ASN A 291 -7.03 0.70 23.17
N VAL A 292 -7.67 1.68 23.83
CA VAL A 292 -8.15 1.57 25.22
C VAL A 292 -9.12 0.40 25.43
N ALA A 293 -9.91 0.02 24.41
CA ALA A 293 -10.83 -1.10 24.51
C ALA A 293 -10.10 -2.44 24.78
N THR A 294 -8.83 -2.55 24.37
CA THR A 294 -8.02 -3.76 24.57
C THR A 294 -7.40 -3.86 25.96
N LEU A 295 -7.49 -2.83 26.81
CA LEU A 295 -6.99 -2.86 28.18
C LEU A 295 -7.89 -3.64 29.14
N LYS A 296 -9.16 -3.83 28.77
CA LYS A 296 -10.14 -4.51 29.62
C LYS A 296 -9.64 -5.91 30.02
N ASP A 297 -9.66 -6.19 31.33
CA ASP A 297 -9.23 -7.47 31.93
C ASP A 297 -7.75 -7.82 31.70
N ARG A 298 -6.93 -6.88 31.21
CA ARG A 298 -5.50 -7.07 30.89
C ARG A 298 -4.54 -6.23 31.72
N VAL A 299 -5.04 -5.46 32.67
CA VAL A 299 -4.22 -4.78 33.67
C VAL A 299 -4.45 -5.45 35.01
N ARG A 300 -3.37 -5.76 35.74
CA ARG A 300 -3.43 -6.29 37.10
C ARG A 300 -2.59 -5.43 38.03
N LEU A 301 -3.07 -5.26 39.24
CA LEU A 301 -2.37 -4.56 40.30
C LEU A 301 -2.52 -5.37 41.58
N THR A 302 -1.39 -5.80 42.16
CA THR A 302 -1.35 -6.74 43.28
C THR A 302 -0.23 -6.38 44.24
N TYR A 303 -0.33 -6.83 45.49
CA TYR A 303 0.83 -6.90 46.37
C TYR A 303 1.58 -8.20 46.10
N GLN A 304 2.90 -8.17 46.12
CA GLN A 304 3.70 -9.39 46.11
C GLN A 304 3.72 -10.03 47.51
N PRO A 305 3.72 -11.37 47.58
CA PRO A 305 3.60 -12.08 48.84
C PRO A 305 4.83 -11.86 49.72
N GLY A 306 4.60 -11.23 50.86
CA GLY A 306 5.50 -11.18 52.01
C GLY A 306 4.69 -11.55 53.26
N SER A 307 4.68 -12.84 53.59
CA SER A 307 4.10 -13.43 54.81
C SER A 307 2.56 -13.42 54.94
N ALA A 308 1.97 -14.61 54.79
CA ALA A 308 0.73 -15.10 55.43
C ALA A 308 -0.66 -14.57 55.04
N ARG A 309 -0.82 -13.66 54.06
CA ARG A 309 -2.17 -13.28 53.56
C ARG A 309 -2.27 -13.52 52.05
N GLN A 310 -3.38 -14.15 51.63
CA GLN A 310 -3.69 -14.32 50.21
C GLN A 310 -4.00 -12.93 49.62
N ASP A 311 -3.17 -12.46 48.70
CA ASP A 311 -3.22 -11.09 48.20
C ASP A 311 -4.47 -10.89 47.32
N ALA A 312 -5.35 -9.99 47.77
CA ALA A 312 -6.47 -9.54 46.97
C ALA A 312 -5.98 -8.59 45.86
N PRO A 313 -6.58 -8.61 44.66
CA PRO A 313 -6.28 -7.62 43.64
C PRO A 313 -6.60 -6.21 44.16
N ILE A 314 -5.69 -5.27 43.94
CA ILE A 314 -5.87 -3.87 44.28
C ILE A 314 -6.88 -3.30 43.28
N ALA A 315 -7.97 -2.70 43.76
CA ALA A 315 -8.93 -2.03 42.90
C ALA A 315 -8.32 -0.74 42.31
N PHE A 316 -8.54 -0.48 41.03
CA PHE A 316 -8.01 0.69 40.33
C PHE A 316 -8.92 1.13 39.18
N THR A 317 -8.63 2.33 38.67
CA THR A 317 -9.19 2.85 37.41
C THR A 317 -8.07 3.21 36.45
N THR A 318 -8.31 3.05 35.15
CA THR A 318 -7.37 3.46 34.10
C THR A 318 -7.88 4.69 33.36
N ASN A 319 -7.00 5.64 33.08
CA ASN A 319 -7.27 6.76 32.18
C ASN A 319 -6.17 6.83 31.12
N TYR A 320 -6.55 6.97 29.85
CA TYR A 320 -5.59 7.11 28.76
C TYR A 320 -5.78 8.46 28.07
N THR A 321 -4.70 9.22 27.97
CA THR A 321 -4.67 10.53 27.32
C THR A 321 -3.91 10.41 26.01
N ARG A 322 -4.59 10.65 24.89
CA ARG A 322 -4.01 10.44 23.54
C ARG A 322 -2.95 11.49 23.22
N GLU A 323 -3.17 12.74 23.64
CA GLU A 323 -2.34 13.90 23.31
C GLU A 323 -0.88 13.70 23.71
N ASN A 324 -0.65 13.02 24.82
CA ASN A 324 0.69 12.71 25.32
C ASN A 324 0.93 11.20 25.44
N ARG A 325 0.11 10.33 24.84
CA ARG A 325 0.26 8.86 24.88
C ARG A 325 0.53 8.32 26.28
N ALA A 326 -0.17 8.85 27.28
CA ALA A 326 0.02 8.48 28.67
C ALA A 326 -1.13 7.61 29.18
N LEU A 327 -0.78 6.45 29.75
CA LEU A 327 -1.70 5.62 30.53
C LEU A 327 -1.49 5.90 32.02
N GLU A 328 -2.54 6.33 32.71
CA GLU A 328 -2.56 6.51 34.15
C GLU A 328 -3.40 5.39 34.80
N ILE A 329 -2.83 4.72 35.80
CA ILE A 329 -3.48 3.74 36.65
C ILE A 329 -3.58 4.34 38.04
N ARG A 330 -4.81 4.56 38.50
CA ARG A 330 -5.10 5.16 39.80
C ARG A 330 -5.71 4.11 40.73
N PRO A 331 -5.05 3.77 41.84
CA PRO A 331 -5.64 2.95 42.89
C PRO A 331 -6.92 3.57 43.43
N SER A 332 -7.93 2.74 43.71
CA SER A 332 -9.21 3.19 44.28
C SER A 332 -9.10 3.55 45.76
N ALA A 333 -8.08 3.04 46.46
CA ALA A 333 -7.70 3.39 47.82
C ALA A 333 -6.17 3.57 47.88
N PRO A 334 -5.64 4.35 48.85
CA PRO A 334 -4.20 4.45 49.06
C PRO A 334 -3.57 3.05 49.22
N PHE A 335 -2.36 2.88 48.71
CA PHE A 335 -1.63 1.65 48.90
C PHE A 335 -1.35 1.41 50.39
N GLU A 336 -1.30 0.14 50.78
CA GLU A 336 -0.76 -0.28 52.08
C GLU A 336 0.72 0.11 52.20
N PRO A 337 1.16 0.55 53.40
CA PRO A 337 2.52 1.00 53.62
C PRO A 337 3.53 -0.16 53.63
N PHE A 338 4.75 0.11 53.17
CA PHE A 338 5.88 -0.83 53.16
C PHE A 338 5.62 -2.16 52.42
N ARG A 339 4.72 -2.14 51.43
CA ARG A 339 4.39 -3.30 50.59
C ARG A 339 5.08 -3.21 49.25
N LEU A 340 5.40 -4.37 48.69
CA LEU A 340 5.89 -4.49 47.32
C LEU A 340 4.67 -4.60 46.39
N VAL A 341 4.50 -3.63 45.50
CA VAL A 341 3.41 -3.56 44.53
C VAL A 341 3.92 -4.09 43.20
N LYS A 342 3.14 -4.97 42.58
CA LYS A 342 3.35 -5.48 41.22
C LYS A 342 2.19 -5.06 40.33
N MET A 343 2.51 -4.32 39.27
CA MET A 343 1.60 -3.98 38.18
C MET A 343 1.96 -4.79 36.93
N GLU A 344 0.96 -5.35 36.28
CA GLU A 344 1.14 -6.14 35.05
C GLU A 344 0.21 -5.63 33.96
N ILE A 345 0.75 -5.55 32.73
CA ILE A 345 -0.01 -5.51 31.50
C ILE A 345 0.15 -6.86 30.83
N LEU A 346 -0.96 -7.56 30.62
CA LEU A 346 -1.01 -8.89 30.05
C LEU A 346 -1.02 -8.85 28.51
N GLU A 347 -0.78 -10.01 27.91
CA GLU A 347 -0.83 -10.19 26.47
C GLU A 347 -2.18 -9.79 25.86
N GLY A 348 -2.14 -9.22 24.66
CA GLY A 348 -3.31 -8.92 23.83
C GLY A 348 -3.72 -7.45 23.83
N VAL A 349 -3.02 -6.59 24.55
CA VAL A 349 -3.14 -5.13 24.43
C VAL A 349 -2.57 -4.67 23.09
N ARG A 350 -3.24 -3.73 22.42
CA ARG A 350 -2.89 -3.26 21.07
C ARG A 350 -2.95 -1.75 20.93
N GLY A 351 -2.21 -1.23 19.96
CA GLY A 351 -2.33 0.13 19.45
C GLY A 351 -3.60 0.33 18.61
N THR A 352 -3.92 1.57 18.28
CA THR A 352 -5.05 1.91 17.39
C THR A 352 -4.87 1.45 15.95
N ASP A 353 -3.65 1.06 15.58
CA ASP A 353 -3.27 0.54 14.29
C ASP A 353 -2.95 -0.96 14.32
N ASP A 354 -3.43 -1.67 15.36
CA ASP A 354 -3.23 -3.10 15.63
C ASP A 354 -1.81 -3.53 16.03
N GLY A 355 -0.87 -2.59 16.21
CA GLY A 355 0.46 -2.85 16.80
C GLY A 355 0.35 -3.56 18.14
N ALA A 356 0.99 -4.72 18.30
CA ALA A 356 0.94 -5.46 19.55
C ALA A 356 1.75 -4.75 20.65
N MET A 357 1.25 -4.78 21.89
CA MET A 357 2.04 -4.42 23.07
C MET A 357 2.56 -5.70 23.73
N ALA A 358 3.86 -5.77 23.98
CA ALA A 358 4.43 -6.88 24.73
C ALA A 358 3.92 -6.86 26.19
N PRO A 359 3.75 -8.02 26.84
CA PRO A 359 3.48 -8.06 28.26
C PRO A 359 4.53 -7.28 29.04
N PHE A 360 4.07 -6.52 30.04
CA PHE A 360 4.92 -5.61 30.80
C PHE A 360 4.67 -5.81 32.29
N THR A 361 5.73 -5.76 33.09
CA THR A 361 5.66 -5.83 34.55
C THR A 361 6.42 -4.66 35.14
N LEU A 362 5.82 -4.02 36.14
CA LEU A 362 6.43 -3.00 36.96
C LEU A 362 6.34 -3.39 38.43
N THR A 363 7.44 -3.31 39.16
CA THR A 363 7.49 -3.55 40.61
C THR A 363 8.05 -2.34 41.34
N PHE A 364 7.42 -1.92 42.44
CA PHE A 364 7.92 -0.83 43.30
C PHE A 364 7.49 -1.03 44.76
N ARG A 365 8.16 -0.38 45.71
CA ARG A 365 7.86 -0.49 47.14
C ARG A 365 7.26 0.80 47.67
N THR A 366 6.15 0.68 48.40
CA THR A 366 5.49 1.81 49.05
C THR A 366 6.23 2.24 50.32
N GLY A 367 6.16 3.53 50.63
CA GLY A 367 6.71 4.14 51.83
C GLY A 367 5.74 4.12 53.01
N GLY A 368 5.90 5.08 53.92
CA GLY A 368 5.05 5.24 55.11
C GLY A 368 4.00 6.36 55.02
N SER A 369 4.03 7.21 53.99
CA SER A 369 3.11 8.34 53.82
C SER A 369 2.78 8.67 52.37
#